data_AF-A0A0M2SPH6-F1
#
_entry.id   AF-A0A0M2SPH6-F1
#
_cell.length_a   1.000
_cell.length_b   1.000
_cell.length_c   1.000
_cell.angle_alpha   90.00
_cell.angle_beta   90.00
_cell.angle_gamma   90.00
#
_symmetry.space_group_name_H-M   'P 1'
#
loop_
_entity.id
_entity.type
_entity.pdbx_description
1 polymer ?
#
loop_
_entity_poly.entity_id
_entity_poly.type
_entity_poly.pdbx_seq_one_letter_code
_entity_poly.pdbx_strand_id
1 'polypeptide(L)'
;MSRIEAYDALTSLLDEVDARYRKAKEGYEFDFETEIAPFLETNKTLVYNMEEIDTDGRFDPVTRQKVVEEFLELLMSCHAGRFSRKLYKEKTKFINMWVQHAKREGLIS
;
A
#
# COMPACT_ATOMS: atom_id res chain seq x y z
N MET A 1 17.11 4.78 -2.14
CA MET A 1 16.68 3.38 -2.23
C MET A 1 17.43 2.74 -3.37
N SER A 2 18.04 1.59 -3.12
CA SER A 2 18.58 0.78 -4.19
C SER A 2 17.40 0.29 -5.04
N ARG A 3 17.48 0.42 -6.36
CA ARG A 3 16.77 -0.49 -7.30
C ARG A 3 17.06 -1.92 -6.79
N ILE A 4 16.16 -2.89 -6.64
CA ILE A 4 16.26 -4.16 -5.87
C ILE A 4 15.39 -4.10 -4.59
N GLU A 5 15.08 -2.92 -4.02
CA GLU A 5 14.33 -2.83 -2.76
C GLU A 5 12.84 -2.48 -2.92
N ALA A 6 12.43 -1.82 -4.01
CA ALA A 6 11.12 -1.17 -4.07
C ALA A 6 9.98 -2.19 -4.20
N TYR A 7 10.15 -3.21 -5.05
CA TYR A 7 9.13 -4.24 -5.21
C TYR A 7 8.90 -5.00 -3.90
N ASP A 8 9.97 -5.54 -3.32
CA ASP A 8 9.90 -6.34 -2.09
C ASP A 8 9.36 -5.52 -0.91
N ALA A 9 9.74 -4.25 -0.80
CA ALA A 9 9.22 -3.35 0.23
C ALA A 9 7.72 -3.07 0.06
N LEU A 10 7.25 -2.82 -1.16
CA LEU A 10 5.83 -2.57 -1.43
C LEU A 10 4.97 -3.82 -1.19
N THR A 11 5.45 -5.01 -1.58
CA THR A 11 4.75 -6.27 -1.27
C THR A 11 4.73 -6.56 0.22
N SER A 12 5.86 -6.35 0.91
CA SER A 12 5.93 -6.54 2.37
C SER A 12 4.98 -5.56 3.10
N LEU A 13 4.87 -4.33 2.61
CA LEU A 13 3.93 -3.35 3.15
C LEU A 13 2.46 -3.79 2.94
N LEU A 14 2.11 -4.33 1.77
CA LEU A 14 0.78 -4.87 1.53
C LEU A 14 0.43 -6.02 2.48
N ASP A 15 1.39 -6.90 2.76
CA ASP A 15 1.23 -8.01 3.70
C ASP A 15 1.02 -7.50 5.14
N GLU A 16 1.78 -6.50 5.58
CA GLU A 16 1.61 -5.88 6.90
C GLU A 16 0.26 -5.15 7.01
N VAL A 17 -0.17 -4.44 5.96
CA VAL A 17 -1.50 -3.82 5.88
C VAL A 17 -2.61 -4.87 6.03
N ASP A 18 -2.48 -6.03 5.40
CA ASP A 18 -3.42 -7.15 5.55
C ASP A 18 -3.40 -7.76 6.94
N ALA A 19 -2.23 -7.98 7.52
CA ALA A 19 -2.10 -8.48 8.88
C ALA A 19 -2.79 -7.54 9.89
N ARG A 20 -2.56 -6.23 9.77
CA ARG A 20 -3.19 -5.22 10.64
C ARG A 20 -4.70 -5.13 10.42
N TYR A 21 -5.15 -5.16 9.17
CA TYR A 21 -6.57 -5.18 8.84
C TYR A 21 -7.30 -6.38 9.45
N ARG A 22 -6.70 -7.58 9.38
CA ARG A 22 -7.27 -8.79 9.99
C ARG A 22 -7.35 -8.66 11.51
N LYS A 23 -6.28 -8.21 12.18
CA LYS A 23 -6.29 -7.93 13.63
C LYS A 23 -7.41 -6.95 14.01
N ALA A 24 -7.55 -5.84 13.27
CA ALA A 24 -8.61 -4.87 13.51
C ALA A 24 -10.01 -5.49 13.33
N LYS A 25 -10.18 -6.39 12.36
CA LYS A 25 -11.44 -7.13 12.14
C LYS A 25 -11.75 -8.15 13.22
N GLU A 26 -10.73 -8.68 13.88
CA GLU A 26 -10.84 -9.59 15.01
C GLU A 26 -11.10 -8.84 16.34
N GLY A 27 -11.17 -7.52 16.31
CA GLY A 27 -11.50 -6.68 17.47
C GLY A 27 -10.28 -6.11 18.19
N TYR A 28 -9.07 -6.24 17.63
CA TYR A 28 -7.90 -5.56 18.17
C TYR A 28 -8.01 -4.04 17.98
N GLU A 29 -7.83 -3.30 19.06
CA GLU A 29 -7.80 -1.83 19.05
C GLU A 29 -6.35 -1.36 19.07
N PHE A 30 -5.91 -0.75 17.96
CA PHE A 30 -4.57 -0.21 17.84
C PHE A 30 -4.44 1.09 18.62
N ASP A 31 -3.38 1.21 19.41
CA ASP A 31 -3.03 2.49 20.05
C ASP A 31 -2.45 3.48 19.03
N PHE A 32 -2.92 4.73 19.08
CA PHE A 32 -2.53 5.70 18.07
C PHE A 32 -1.04 6.07 18.18
N GLU A 33 -0.56 6.37 19.38
CA GLU A 33 0.79 6.91 19.61
C GLU A 33 1.87 5.82 19.43
N THR A 34 1.59 4.62 19.90
CA THR A 34 2.58 3.54 19.94
C THR A 34 2.52 2.60 18.75
N GLU A 35 1.39 2.52 18.02
CA GLU A 35 1.25 1.57 16.91
C GLU A 35 0.87 2.20 15.57
N ILE A 36 -0.06 3.16 15.54
CA ILE A 36 -0.55 3.76 14.29
C ILE A 36 0.43 4.82 13.78
N ALA A 37 0.75 5.83 14.59
CA ALA A 37 1.61 6.92 14.17
C ALA A 37 2.99 6.43 13.72
N PRO A 38 3.71 5.54 14.45
CA PRO A 38 5.00 5.04 14.01
C PRO A 38 4.92 4.23 12.71
N PHE A 39 3.84 3.46 12.53
CA PHE A 39 3.59 2.71 11.29
C PHE A 39 3.40 3.64 10.10
N LEU A 40 2.61 4.69 10.26
CA LEU A 40 2.37 5.67 9.21
C LEU A 40 3.63 6.45 8.86
N GLU A 41 4.39 6.92 9.86
CA GLU A 41 5.64 7.65 9.67
C GLU A 41 6.67 6.81 8.90
N THR A 42 6.77 5.52 9.24
CA THR A 42 7.71 4.60 8.59
C THR A 42 7.34 4.33 7.14
N ASN A 43 6.04 4.20 6.82
CA ASN A 43 5.61 3.63 5.54
C ASN A 43 5.05 4.64 4.53
N LYS A 44 4.63 5.84 4.95
CA LYS A 44 4.10 6.86 4.03
C LYS A 44 5.11 7.25 2.96
N THR A 45 6.37 7.43 3.34
CA THR A 45 7.43 7.79 2.39
C THR A 45 7.60 6.73 1.32
N LEU A 46 7.50 5.44 1.66
CA LEU A 46 7.58 4.35 0.69
C LEU A 46 6.45 4.45 -0.36
N VAL A 47 5.23 4.74 0.07
CA VAL A 47 4.09 4.90 -0.83
C VAL A 47 4.20 6.17 -1.68
N TYR A 48 4.65 7.29 -1.12
CA TYR A 48 4.90 8.51 -1.91
C TYR A 48 5.99 8.31 -2.97
N ASN A 49 7.03 7.53 -2.66
CA ASN A 49 8.08 7.23 -3.65
C ASN A 49 7.56 6.46 -4.86
N MET A 50 6.34 5.90 -4.83
CA MET A 50 5.72 5.33 -6.01
C MET A 50 5.44 6.36 -7.10
N GLU A 51 5.34 7.65 -6.76
CA GLU A 51 5.19 8.75 -7.73
C GLU A 51 6.41 8.90 -8.64
N GLU A 52 7.58 8.42 -8.21
CA GLU A 52 8.82 8.43 -8.97
C GLU A 52 8.99 7.21 -9.88
N ILE A 53 8.07 6.25 -9.81
CA ILE A 53 8.09 5.07 -10.68
C ILE A 53 7.58 5.47 -12.06
N ASP A 54 8.34 5.09 -13.09
CA ASP A 54 7.97 5.28 -14.48
C ASP A 54 6.64 4.61 -14.82
N THR A 55 5.96 5.16 -15.82
CA THR A 55 4.64 4.70 -16.28
C THR A 55 4.73 4.16 -17.69
N ASP A 56 3.70 3.43 -18.13
CA ASP A 56 3.64 2.89 -19.48
C ASP A 56 2.24 3.09 -20.11
N GLY A 57 2.04 2.55 -21.31
CA GLY A 57 0.78 2.68 -22.03
C GLY A 57 -0.42 1.95 -21.39
N ARG A 58 -0.20 1.10 -20.38
CA ARG A 58 -1.26 0.39 -19.65
C ARG A 58 -1.58 1.07 -18.31
N PHE A 59 -0.59 1.66 -17.67
CA PHE A 59 -0.72 2.42 -16.43
C PHE A 59 -0.08 3.78 -16.58
N ASP A 60 -0.91 4.75 -16.92
CA ASP A 60 -0.53 6.15 -17.10
C ASP A 60 -0.29 6.88 -15.75
N PRO A 61 0.24 8.12 -15.78
CA PRO A 61 0.46 8.91 -14.57
C PRO A 61 -0.78 9.13 -13.71
N VAL A 62 -1.97 9.19 -14.31
CA VAL A 62 -3.25 9.35 -13.60
C VAL A 62 -3.54 8.09 -12.78
N THR A 63 -3.33 6.92 -13.38
CA THR A 63 -3.54 5.64 -12.71
C THR A 63 -2.52 5.44 -11.59
N ARG A 64 -1.26 5.85 -11.78
CA ARG A 64 -0.24 5.86 -10.72
C ARG A 64 -0.66 6.71 -9.52
N GLN A 65 -1.10 7.94 -9.74
CA GLN A 65 -1.60 8.82 -8.66
C GLN A 65 -2.75 8.16 -7.90
N LYS A 66 -3.70 7.56 -8.61
CA LYS A 66 -4.81 6.85 -7.98
C LYS A 66 -4.34 5.67 -7.12
N VAL A 67 -3.34 4.91 -7.58
CA VAL A 67 -2.75 3.82 -6.78
C VAL A 67 -2.13 4.34 -5.49
N VAL A 68 -1.40 5.46 -5.56
CA VAL A 68 -0.81 6.13 -4.39
C VAL A 68 -1.89 6.55 -3.40
N GLU A 69 -2.94 7.23 -3.87
CA GLU A 69 -4.07 7.64 -3.03
C GLU A 69 -4.76 6.45 -2.35
N GLU A 70 -5.05 5.38 -3.11
CA GLU A 70 -5.70 4.19 -2.56
C GLU A 70 -4.81 3.46 -1.54
N PHE A 71 -3.49 3.45 -1.75
CA PHE A 71 -2.56 2.83 -0.82
C PHE A 71 -2.39 3.66 0.47
N LEU A 72 -2.35 4.99 0.37
CA LEU A 72 -2.37 5.88 1.53
C LEU A 72 -3.66 5.73 2.34
N GLU A 73 -4.81 5.57 1.67
CA GLU A 73 -6.08 5.29 2.36
C GLU A 73 -6.04 3.94 3.10
N LEU A 74 -5.47 2.90 2.49
CA LEU A 74 -5.30 1.60 3.15
C LEU A 74 -4.36 1.67 4.35
N LEU A 75 -3.25 2.39 4.24
CA LEU A 75 -2.33 2.64 5.36
C LEU A 75 -3.09 3.22 6.56
N MET A 76 -3.93 4.23 6.33
CA MET A 76 -4.72 4.87 7.40
C MET A 76 -5.84 3.97 7.93
N SER A 77 -6.51 3.23 7.06
CA SER A 77 -7.74 2.50 7.39
C SER A 77 -7.52 1.07 7.89
N CYS A 78 -6.32 0.49 7.71
CA CYS A 78 -6.03 -0.89 8.10
C CYS A 78 -6.09 -1.14 9.62
N HIS A 79 -6.06 -0.08 10.44
CA HIS A 79 -6.22 -0.19 11.89
C HIS A 79 -7.69 -0.13 12.35
N ALA A 80 -8.62 0.15 11.44
CA ALA A 80 -10.02 0.38 11.76
C ALA A 80 -10.90 -0.82 11.38
N GLY A 81 -11.36 -1.58 12.39
CA GLY A 81 -12.22 -2.75 12.19
C GLY A 81 -13.54 -2.47 11.47
N ARG A 82 -13.99 -1.21 11.41
CA ARG A 82 -15.18 -0.78 10.66
C ARG A 82 -14.99 -0.66 9.15
N PHE A 83 -13.75 -0.69 8.64
CA PHE A 83 -13.49 -0.51 7.21
C PHE A 83 -14.08 -1.64 6.37
N SER A 84 -14.71 -1.29 5.24
CA SER A 84 -15.49 -2.26 4.43
C SER A 84 -14.60 -3.36 3.86
N ARG A 85 -15.01 -4.62 4.05
CA ARG A 85 -14.30 -5.78 3.47
C ARG A 85 -14.30 -5.78 1.95
N LYS A 86 -15.37 -5.27 1.33
CA LYS A 86 -15.45 -5.16 -0.12
C LYS A 86 -14.44 -4.13 -0.64
N LEU A 87 -14.49 -2.91 -0.09
CA LEU A 87 -13.59 -1.82 -0.49
C LEU A 87 -12.12 -2.17 -0.24
N TYR A 88 -11.83 -2.79 0.91
CA TYR A 88 -10.50 -3.30 1.21
C TYR A 88 -9.96 -4.25 0.13
N LYS A 89 -10.77 -5.26 -0.26
CA LYS A 89 -10.38 -6.23 -1.30
C LYS A 89 -10.22 -5.59 -2.68
N GLU A 90 -11.05 -4.61 -3.01
CA GLU A 90 -10.96 -3.90 -4.30
C GLU A 90 -9.67 -3.08 -4.37
N LYS A 91 -9.36 -2.30 -3.34
CA LYS A 91 -8.15 -1.46 -3.26
C LYS A 91 -6.87 -2.31 -3.26
N THR A 92 -6.80 -3.33 -2.39
CA THR A 92 -5.63 -4.22 -2.33
C THR A 92 -5.38 -4.95 -3.64
N LYS A 93 -6.43 -5.41 -4.33
CA LYS A 93 -6.30 -6.02 -5.66
C LYS A 93 -5.76 -5.03 -6.68
N PHE A 94 -6.26 -3.80 -6.69
CA PHE A 94 -5.82 -2.76 -7.62
C PHE A 94 -4.34 -2.40 -7.41
N ILE A 95 -3.95 -2.16 -6.16
CA ILE A 95 -2.55 -1.85 -5.80
C ILE A 95 -1.62 -3.02 -6.15
N ASN A 96 -1.99 -4.25 -5.76
CA ASN A 96 -1.17 -5.43 -6.07
C ASN A 96 -1.03 -5.63 -7.58
N MET A 97 -2.11 -5.47 -8.36
CA MET A 97 -2.04 -5.56 -9.82
C MET A 97 -1.04 -4.55 -10.41
N TRP A 98 -1.05 -3.32 -9.91
CA TRP A 98 -0.12 -2.28 -10.35
C TRP A 98 1.34 -2.61 -9.96
N VAL A 99 1.60 -3.02 -8.72
CA VAL A 99 2.95 -3.38 -8.24
C VAL A 99 3.52 -4.57 -9.04
N GLN A 100 2.70 -5.60 -9.28
CA GLN A 100 3.08 -6.76 -10.10
C GLN A 100 3.37 -6.36 -11.55
N HIS A 101 2.56 -5.46 -12.12
CA HIS A 101 2.79 -4.94 -13.46
C HIS A 101 4.11 -4.17 -13.55
N ALA A 102 4.34 -3.22 -12.63
CA ALA A 102 5.55 -2.42 -12.60
C ALA A 102 6.80 -3.31 -12.48
N LYS A 103 6.75 -4.38 -11.68
CA LYS A 103 7.85 -5.36 -11.58
C LYS A 103 8.04 -6.13 -12.89
N ARG A 104 6.95 -6.59 -13.52
CA ARG A 104 6.98 -7.37 -14.76
C ARG A 104 7.57 -6.59 -15.93
N GLU A 105 7.22 -5.31 -16.04
CA GLU A 105 7.72 -4.43 -17.11
C GLU A 105 9.09 -3.80 -16.76
N GLY A 106 9.67 -4.14 -15.61
CA GLY A 106 10.99 -3.64 -15.18
C GLY A 106 11.02 -2.18 -14.75
N LEU A 107 9.85 -1.58 -14.48
CA LEU A 107 9.69 -0.20 -13.98
C LEU A 107 10.12 -0.08 -12.51
N ILE A 108 10.04 -1.19 -11.77
CA ILE A 108 10.62 -1.35 -10.43
C ILE A 108 11.43 -2.62 -10.34
N SER A 109 12.30 -2.66 -9.34
CA SER A 109 13.23 -3.76 -9.06
C SER A 109 13.07 -4.26 -7.64
#